data_AF-A0A3C1B8U3-F1
#
_entry.id   AF-A0A3C1B8U3-F1
#
_cell.length_a   1.000
_cell.length_b   1.000
_cell.length_c   1.000
_cell.angle_alpha   90.00
_cell.angle_beta   90.00
_cell.angle_gamma   90.00
#
_symmetry.space_group_name_H-M   'P 1'
#
loop_
_entity.id
_entity.type
_entity.pdbx_description
1 polymer ?
#
loop_
_entity_poly.entity_id
_entity_poly.type
_entity_poly.pdbx_seq_one_letter_code
_entity_poly.pdbx_strand_id
1 'polypeptide(L)'
;MQKFIQILCVGLWVFAGHSAKAQTFDYYVLSLSWSPSWCQLTGLKRGAEQCDATRDLRWILHGLWPQHENGWPKFCKTAQPAPTPKELKTMRPIMGNQGLALHAWRKHGTCAGLSADDYFLASRTAFEAIRKPDPLALPLS
;
A
#
# COMPACT_ATOMS: atom_id res chain seq x y z
N MET A 1 72.41 11.04 -3.02
CA MET A 1 71.43 11.71 -3.89
C MET A 1 70.18 10.84 -3.90
N GLN A 2 69.11 11.35 -3.30
CA GLN A 2 67.93 10.60 -2.86
C GLN A 2 67.06 10.19 -4.05
N LYS A 3 66.83 8.88 -4.20
CA LYS A 3 65.92 8.31 -5.20
C LYS A 3 64.48 8.64 -4.80
N PHE A 4 63.75 9.39 -5.63
CA PHE A 4 62.32 9.60 -5.47
C PHE A 4 61.57 8.34 -5.95
N ILE A 5 61.09 7.53 -5.01
CA ILE A 5 60.14 6.45 -5.31
C ILE A 5 58.75 7.07 -5.39
N GLN A 6 58.21 7.04 -6.61
CA GLN A 6 56.88 7.52 -6.95
C GLN A 6 55.87 6.42 -6.55
N ILE A 7 55.25 6.56 -5.37
CA ILE A 7 54.14 5.70 -4.95
C ILE A 7 52.85 6.32 -5.51
N LEU A 8 52.39 5.80 -6.66
CA LEU A 8 51.02 6.00 -7.10
C LEU A 8 50.10 5.16 -6.21
N CYS A 9 49.57 5.76 -5.14
CA CYS A 9 48.38 5.25 -4.49
C CYS A 9 47.17 5.66 -5.33
N VAL A 10 46.81 4.84 -6.33
CA VAL A 10 45.47 4.89 -6.92
C VAL A 10 44.50 4.45 -5.83
N GLY A 11 44.01 5.41 -5.05
CA GLY A 11 42.98 5.16 -4.06
C GLY A 11 41.76 4.62 -4.79
N LEU A 12 41.38 3.37 -4.50
CA LEU A 12 40.06 2.87 -4.81
C LEU A 12 39.06 3.79 -4.10
N TRP A 13 38.43 4.69 -4.85
CA TRP A 13 37.17 5.27 -4.46
C TRP A 13 36.16 4.13 -4.46
N VAL A 14 36.05 3.42 -3.34
CA VAL A 14 34.91 2.57 -3.08
C VAL A 14 33.73 3.52 -2.96
N PHE A 15 33.01 3.72 -4.07
CA PHE A 15 31.67 4.25 -4.02
C PHE A 15 30.86 3.25 -3.21
N ALA A 16 30.73 3.50 -1.91
CA ALA A 16 29.72 2.87 -1.10
C ALA A 16 28.37 3.29 -1.71
N GLY A 17 27.87 2.48 -2.64
CA GLY A 17 26.51 2.60 -3.12
C GLY A 17 25.63 2.63 -1.87
N HIS A 18 24.88 3.71 -1.70
CA HIS A 18 23.82 3.74 -0.71
C HIS A 18 22.86 2.61 -1.11
N SER A 19 23.02 1.42 -0.50
CA SER A 19 21.92 0.48 -0.44
C SER A 19 20.81 1.26 0.25
N ALA A 20 19.81 1.68 -0.53
CA ALA A 20 18.57 2.15 0.04
C ALA A 20 18.14 1.03 0.97
N LYS A 21 18.27 1.23 2.29
CA LYS A 21 17.75 0.26 3.26
C LYS A 21 16.33 0.01 2.80
N ALA A 22 16.03 -1.25 2.44
CA ALA A 22 14.65 -1.66 2.23
C ALA A 22 13.88 -1.13 3.44
N GLN A 23 12.84 -0.34 3.20
CA GLN A 23 12.13 0.31 4.28
C GLN A 23 11.51 -0.81 5.11
N THR A 24 12.13 -1.11 6.26
CA THR A 24 11.80 -2.29 7.04
C THR A 24 10.49 -2.04 7.77
N PHE A 25 9.63 -3.05 7.83
CA PHE A 25 8.44 -3.10 8.66
C PHE A 25 8.33 -4.52 9.21
N ASP A 26 7.58 -4.71 10.29
CA ASP A 26 7.54 -5.96 11.05
C ASP A 26 6.41 -6.88 10.55
N TYR A 27 5.25 -6.32 10.23
CA TYR A 27 4.08 -7.07 9.74
C TYR A 27 3.13 -6.22 8.90
N TYR A 28 2.17 -6.89 8.23
CA TYR A 28 1.08 -6.22 7.54
C TYR A 28 -0.20 -6.21 8.39
N VAL A 29 -0.93 -5.11 8.35
CA VAL A 29 -2.36 -5.05 8.73
C VAL A 29 -3.20 -4.95 7.48
N LEU A 30 -4.13 -5.90 7.31
CA LEU A 30 -5.17 -5.81 6.30
C LEU A 30 -6.36 -5.03 6.88
N SER A 31 -6.58 -3.82 6.37
CA SER A 31 -7.66 -2.95 6.84
C SER A 31 -8.88 -3.04 5.92
N LEU A 32 -10.03 -3.34 6.51
CA LEU A 32 -11.32 -3.42 5.82
C LEU A 32 -12.24 -2.30 6.30
N SER A 33 -13.12 -1.86 5.42
CA SER A 33 -14.19 -0.92 5.75
C SER A 33 -15.55 -1.48 5.38
N TRP A 34 -16.53 -1.18 6.22
CA TRP A 34 -17.93 -1.51 5.99
C TRP A 34 -18.62 -0.36 5.25
N SER A 35 -18.79 -0.54 3.94
CA SER A 35 -19.36 0.48 3.06
C SER A 35 -20.79 0.88 3.40
N PRO A 36 -21.74 -0.03 3.74
CA PRO A 36 -23.13 0.35 3.98
C PRO A 36 -23.31 1.45 5.04
N SER A 37 -22.70 1.29 6.23
CA SER A 37 -22.80 2.30 7.29
C SER A 37 -22.08 3.60 6.89
N TRP A 38 -20.91 3.51 6.26
CA TRP A 38 -20.20 4.70 5.80
C TRP A 38 -20.97 5.47 4.72
N CYS A 39 -21.62 4.76 3.80
CA CYS A 39 -22.46 5.35 2.75
C CYS A 39 -23.64 6.11 3.34
N GLN A 40 -24.36 5.51 4.29
CA GLN A 40 -25.46 6.18 4.99
C GLN A 40 -25.01 7.42 5.78
N LEU A 41 -23.89 7.33 6.50
CA LEU A 41 -23.43 8.39 7.38
C LEU A 41 -22.69 9.52 6.64
N THR A 42 -22.04 9.22 5.52
CA THR A 42 -21.10 10.15 4.86
C THR A 42 -21.12 10.05 3.33
N GLY A 43 -21.00 8.84 2.78
CA GLY A 43 -20.71 8.64 1.37
C GLY A 43 -21.78 9.16 0.41
N LEU A 44 -23.06 8.97 0.72
CA LEU A 44 -24.17 9.46 -0.09
C LEU A 44 -24.18 11.00 -0.17
N LYS A 45 -23.96 11.69 0.95
CA LYS A 45 -23.85 13.16 0.98
C LYS A 45 -22.67 13.69 0.17
N ARG A 46 -21.62 12.87 0.01
CA ARG A 46 -20.42 13.20 -0.77
C ARG A 46 -20.49 12.75 -2.24
N GLY A 47 -21.59 12.12 -2.66
CA GLY A 47 -21.69 11.54 -4.01
C GLY A 47 -20.61 10.50 -4.28
N ALA A 48 -20.22 9.72 -3.27
CA ALA A 48 -19.13 8.76 -3.40
C ALA A 48 -19.51 7.60 -4.32
N GLU A 49 -18.66 7.31 -5.31
CA GLU A 49 -18.86 6.25 -6.32
C GLU A 49 -19.25 4.89 -5.71
N GLN A 50 -18.63 4.53 -4.58
CA GLN A 50 -18.87 3.23 -3.93
C GLN A 50 -20.29 3.09 -3.34
N CYS A 51 -21.04 4.19 -3.23
CA CYS A 51 -22.38 4.23 -2.66
C CYS A 51 -23.49 4.24 -3.72
N ASP A 52 -23.12 4.17 -5.01
CA ASP A 52 -24.09 3.99 -6.08
C ASP A 52 -24.86 2.67 -5.86
N ALA A 53 -26.18 2.68 -6.04
CA ALA A 53 -27.02 1.51 -5.79
C ALA A 53 -26.69 0.31 -6.69
N THR A 54 -26.05 0.53 -7.85
CA THR A 54 -25.56 -0.52 -8.75
C THR A 54 -24.25 -1.15 -8.27
N ARG A 55 -23.58 -0.52 -7.31
CA ARG A 55 -22.34 -0.99 -6.69
C ARG A 55 -22.69 -1.67 -5.38
N ASP A 56 -22.93 -2.99 -5.41
CA ASP A 56 -23.15 -3.82 -4.22
C ASP A 56 -21.82 -4.06 -3.45
N LEU A 57 -21.19 -2.97 -3.02
CA LEU A 57 -19.96 -3.01 -2.25
C LEU A 57 -20.29 -3.00 -0.77
N ARG A 58 -19.87 -4.08 -0.10
CA ARG A 58 -20.17 -4.31 1.31
C ARG A 58 -18.89 -4.12 2.12
N TRP A 59 -18.10 -5.17 2.21
CA TRP A 59 -16.72 -5.06 2.66
C TRP A 59 -15.86 -4.52 1.51
N ILE A 60 -15.09 -3.47 1.80
CA ILE A 60 -14.05 -2.98 0.89
C ILE A 60 -12.69 -3.05 1.56
N LEU A 61 -11.67 -3.26 0.75
CA LEU A 61 -10.27 -3.10 1.12
C LEU A 61 -9.98 -1.60 1.31
N HIS A 62 -9.69 -1.20 2.55
CA HIS A 62 -9.17 0.14 2.82
C HIS A 62 -7.68 0.22 2.47
N GLY A 63 -6.92 -0.84 2.77
CA GLY A 63 -5.55 -1.01 2.32
C GLY A 63 -4.79 -2.12 3.06
N LEU A 64 -3.60 -2.42 2.57
CA LEU A 64 -2.63 -3.32 3.18
C LEU A 64 -1.49 -2.48 3.76
N TRP A 65 -1.33 -2.48 5.08
CA TRP A 65 -0.52 -1.49 5.77
C TRP A 65 0.72 -2.13 6.40
N PRO A 66 1.94 -1.82 5.93
CA PRO A 66 3.16 -2.08 6.67
C PRO A 66 3.12 -1.44 8.06
N GLN A 67 3.43 -2.20 9.10
CA GLN A 67 3.40 -1.78 10.49
C GLN A 67 4.70 -2.12 11.21
N HIS A 68 4.99 -1.37 12.26
CA HIS A 68 5.90 -1.78 13.30
C HIS A 68 5.12 -2.27 14.51
N GLU A 69 5.78 -2.99 15.43
CA GLU A 69 5.22 -3.25 16.76
C GLU A 69 4.77 -1.96 17.47
N ASN A 70 5.50 -0.85 17.22
CA ASN A 70 5.16 0.48 17.71
C ASN A 70 5.09 1.48 16.55
N GLY A 71 3.87 1.81 16.11
CA GLY A 71 3.63 2.78 15.05
C GLY A 71 3.73 2.19 13.65
N TRP A 72 3.93 3.03 12.63
CA TRP A 72 3.99 2.59 11.24
C TRP A 72 4.73 3.56 10.33
N PRO A 73 5.44 3.05 9.30
CA PRO A 73 6.00 3.88 8.26
C PRO A 73 4.89 4.44 7.37
N LYS A 74 5.07 5.67 6.87
CA LYS A 74 4.11 6.31 5.95
C LYS A 74 4.81 7.23 4.96
N PHE A 75 4.26 7.34 3.75
CA PHE A 75 4.75 8.24 2.69
C PHE A 75 6.25 8.05 2.42
N CYS A 76 6.63 6.80 2.28
CA CYS A 76 7.99 6.36 2.10
C CYS A 76 8.58 6.80 0.77
N LYS A 77 9.90 7.06 0.76
CA LYS A 77 10.63 7.28 -0.50
C LYS A 77 10.82 5.92 -1.17
N THR A 78 10.44 5.80 -2.43
CA THR A 78 10.60 4.58 -3.21
C THR A 78 11.15 4.90 -4.60
N ALA A 79 11.95 3.99 -5.15
CA ALA A 79 12.36 4.02 -6.55
C ALA A 79 11.31 3.40 -7.48
N GLN A 80 10.30 2.74 -6.91
CA GLN A 80 9.22 2.12 -7.67
C GLN A 80 8.34 3.19 -8.31
N PRO A 81 7.92 3.01 -9.58
CA PRO A 81 7.03 3.96 -10.23
C PRO A 81 5.68 4.03 -9.50
N ALA A 82 5.01 5.18 -9.63
CA ALA A 82 3.63 5.29 -9.20
C ALA A 82 2.74 4.37 -10.05
N PRO A 83 1.63 3.85 -9.49
CA PRO A 83 0.72 2.99 -10.23
C PRO A 83 0.09 3.73 -11.40
N THR A 84 -0.09 3.02 -12.50
CA THR A 84 -0.75 3.55 -13.68
C THR A 84 -2.25 3.76 -13.43
N PRO A 85 -2.93 4.63 -14.19
CA PRO A 85 -4.38 4.76 -14.11
C PRO A 85 -5.12 3.44 -14.36
N LYS A 86 -4.54 2.54 -15.18
CA LYS A 86 -5.07 1.21 -15.45
C LYS A 86 -5.04 0.34 -14.19
N GLU A 87 -3.89 0.27 -13.51
CA GLU A 87 -3.74 -0.48 -12.26
C GLU A 87 -4.70 0.03 -11.19
N LEU A 88 -4.77 1.34 -10.98
CA LEU A 88 -5.71 1.96 -10.04
C LEU A 88 -7.17 1.60 -10.37
N LYS A 89 -7.52 1.56 -11.66
CA LYS A 89 -8.86 1.17 -12.12
C LYS A 89 -9.19 -0.27 -11.71
N THR A 90 -8.23 -1.20 -11.76
CA THR A 90 -8.46 -2.60 -11.38
C THR A 90 -8.80 -2.77 -9.90
N MET A 91 -8.39 -1.82 -9.04
CA MET A 91 -8.66 -1.87 -7.60
C MET A 91 -10.03 -1.28 -7.22
N ARG A 92 -10.68 -0.51 -8.10
CA ARG A 92 -12.02 0.08 -7.84
C ARG A 92 -13.06 -0.92 -7.33
N PRO A 93 -13.18 -2.15 -7.87
CA PRO A 93 -14.20 -3.09 -7.41
C PRO A 93 -14.02 -3.55 -5.96
N ILE A 94 -12.81 -3.47 -5.40
CA ILE A 94 -12.55 -3.90 -4.01
C ILE A 94 -12.20 -2.73 -3.08
N MET A 95 -11.80 -1.57 -3.59
CA MET A 95 -11.45 -0.38 -2.79
C MET A 95 -12.46 0.77 -2.95
N GLY A 96 -13.55 0.57 -3.66
CA GLY A 96 -14.59 1.59 -3.89
C GLY A 96 -14.26 2.59 -5.00
N ASN A 97 -13.06 3.17 -5.04
CA ASN A 97 -12.63 4.11 -6.08
C ASN A 97 -11.10 4.15 -6.29
N GLN A 98 -10.65 4.78 -7.39
CA GLN A 98 -9.21 4.89 -7.72
C GLN A 98 -8.44 5.79 -6.75
N GLY A 99 -9.09 6.82 -6.21
CA GLY A 99 -8.49 7.76 -5.28
C GLY A 99 -8.05 7.07 -3.98
N LEU A 100 -8.87 6.15 -3.45
CA LEU A 100 -8.49 5.33 -2.29
C LEU A 100 -7.30 4.44 -2.62
N ALA A 101 -7.31 3.77 -3.79
CA ALA A 101 -6.19 2.93 -4.22
C ALA A 101 -4.89 3.74 -4.32
N LEU A 102 -4.94 4.92 -4.94
CA LEU A 102 -3.77 5.80 -5.06
C LEU A 102 -3.29 6.31 -3.69
N HIS A 103 -4.22 6.69 -2.80
CA HIS A 103 -3.87 7.11 -1.45
C HIS A 103 -3.21 5.97 -0.66
N ALA A 104 -3.77 4.76 -0.71
CA ALA A 104 -3.23 3.59 -0.05
C ALA A 104 -1.82 3.26 -0.55
N TRP A 105 -1.58 3.29 -1.86
CA TRP A 105 -0.23 3.15 -2.41
C TRP A 105 0.72 4.23 -1.87
N ARG A 106 0.38 5.51 -2.05
CA ARG A 106 1.27 6.62 -1.66
C ARG A 106 1.62 6.60 -0.18
N LYS A 107 0.65 6.30 0.68
CA LYS A 107 0.82 6.32 2.13
C LYS A 107 1.45 5.05 2.67
N HIS A 108 1.06 3.88 2.18
CA HIS A 108 1.44 2.59 2.75
C HIS A 108 2.21 1.71 1.77
N GLY A 109 1.76 1.59 0.51
CA GLY A 109 2.42 0.76 -0.49
C GLY A 109 3.87 1.16 -0.81
N THR A 110 4.17 2.45 -0.81
CA THR A 110 5.55 2.96 -0.97
C THR A 110 6.52 2.45 0.10
N CYS A 111 6.01 2.02 1.26
CA CYS A 111 6.78 1.49 2.37
C CYS A 111 6.98 -0.04 2.31
N ALA A 112 6.31 -0.73 1.38
CA ALA A 112 6.29 -2.19 1.34
C ALA A 112 7.52 -2.79 0.64
N GLY A 113 8.35 -1.99 -0.03
CA GLY A 113 9.47 -2.47 -0.85
C GLY A 113 9.05 -3.22 -2.13
N LEU A 114 7.75 -3.23 -2.44
CA LEU A 114 7.16 -3.89 -3.61
C LEU A 114 6.95 -2.90 -4.77
N SER A 115 6.88 -3.42 -5.99
CA SER A 115 6.30 -2.67 -7.11
C SER A 115 4.82 -2.35 -6.83
N ALA A 116 4.25 -1.37 -7.53
CA ALA A 116 2.84 -1.03 -7.34
C ALA A 116 1.91 -2.21 -7.71
N ASP A 117 2.24 -2.94 -8.77
CA ASP A 117 1.54 -4.15 -9.21
C ASP A 117 1.58 -5.24 -8.15
N ASP A 118 2.78 -5.55 -7.63
CA ASP A 118 2.94 -6.59 -6.61
C ASP A 118 2.25 -6.20 -5.29
N TYR A 119 2.28 -4.93 -4.91
CA TYR A 119 1.56 -4.43 -3.75
C TYR A 119 0.04 -4.59 -3.90
N PHE A 120 -0.52 -4.25 -5.06
CA PHE A 120 -1.96 -4.41 -5.31
C PHE A 120 -2.37 -5.87 -5.46
N LEU A 121 -1.51 -6.71 -6.04
CA LEU A 121 -1.71 -8.17 -6.08
C LEU A 121 -1.74 -8.76 -4.67
N ALA A 122 -0.76 -8.42 -3.81
CA ALA A 122 -0.72 -8.86 -2.42
C ALA A 122 -1.95 -8.37 -1.65
N SER A 123 -2.33 -7.10 -1.84
CA SER A 123 -3.51 -6.51 -1.20
C SER A 123 -4.81 -7.23 -1.59
N ARG A 124 -4.98 -7.55 -2.87
CA ARG A 124 -6.12 -8.31 -3.38
C ARG A 124 -6.14 -9.73 -2.83
N THR A 125 -5.00 -10.42 -2.90
CA THR A 125 -4.85 -11.78 -2.42
C THR A 125 -5.22 -11.89 -0.94
N ALA A 126 -4.70 -10.98 -0.10
CA ALA A 126 -5.03 -10.91 1.32
C ALA A 126 -6.52 -10.60 1.55
N PHE A 127 -7.08 -9.65 0.79
CA PHE A 127 -8.50 -9.33 0.87
C PHE A 127 -9.39 -10.52 0.51
N GLU A 128 -9.05 -11.30 -0.51
CA GLU A 128 -9.82 -12.45 -0.97
C GLU A 128 -9.66 -13.66 -0.02
N ALA A 129 -8.50 -13.85 0.58
CA ALA A 129 -8.20 -14.96 1.49
C ALA A 129 -9.01 -14.94 2.79
N ILE A 130 -9.45 -13.77 3.26
CA ILE A 130 -10.20 -13.67 4.51
C ILE A 130 -11.70 -13.94 4.33
N ARG A 131 -12.25 -14.81 5.18
CA ARG A 131 -13.69 -15.01 5.28
C ARG A 131 -14.32 -13.80 5.98
N LYS A 132 -15.10 -13.03 5.21
CA LYS A 132 -15.80 -11.85 5.72
C LYS A 132 -17.11 -12.31 6.39
N PRO A 133 -17.52 -11.71 7.52
CA PRO A 133 -18.79 -12.04 8.14
C PRO A 133 -19.93 -11.81 7.16
N ASP A 134 -20.85 -12.77 7.09
CA ASP A 134 -22.14 -12.53 6.46
C ASP A 134 -22.94 -11.61 7.40
N PRO A 135 -23.35 -10.41 6.98
CA PRO A 135 -24.25 -9.53 7.74
C PRO A 135 -25.52 -10.21 8.28
N LEU A 136 -26.01 -11.27 7.62
CA LEU A 136 -27.26 -11.96 7.91
C LEU A 136 -27.01 -13.17 8.83
N ALA A 137 -25.75 -13.45 9.16
CA ALA A 137 -25.34 -14.56 10.02
C ALA A 137 -25.01 -14.13 11.46
N LEU A 138 -25.31 -12.90 11.87
CA LEU A 138 -25.24 -12.53 13.28
C LEU A 138 -26.52 -13.04 13.98
N PRO A 139 -26.42 -13.98 14.94
CA PRO A 139 -27.51 -14.20 15.86
C PRO A 139 -27.72 -12.90 16.63
N LEU A 140 -28.95 -12.43 16.68
CA LEU A 140 -29.34 -11.40 17.63
C LEU A 140 -29.18 -12.03 19.03
N SER A 141 -28.05 -11.76 19.69
CA SER A 141 -27.89 -11.97 21.12
C SER A 141 -28.36 -10.73 21.86
#